data_AF-A0A7W2HU90-F1
#
_entry.id   AF-A0A7W2HU90-F1
#
_cell.length_a   1.000
_cell.length_b   1.000
_cell.length_c   1.000
_cell.angle_alpha   90.00
_cell.angle_beta   90.00
_cell.angle_gamma   90.00
#
_symmetry.space_group_name_H-M   'P 1'
#
loop_
_entity.id
_entity.type
_entity.pdbx_description
1 polymer ?
#
loop_
_entity_poly.entity_id
_entity_poly.type
_entity_poly.pdbx_seq_one_letter_code
_entity_poly.pdbx_strand_id
1 'polypeptide(L)'
;MQTHSPRRNARSTVRLTPRGRAALVATGAVLAVAAVAVPLLTLGAGDGEHRPRRLVIPEGRRAGQVYEAVDKALALPAGTTAKSLPKAELKLPAEAHGTPEGYLFPATYPIDGKTTPQSLLRSMVDTARKRFDGGGTTAGARSGTASVYRTVTLASIVQAEADREADMGKVARVVVNRLRRGMPLQMDSTLDYALHRFSPVLSTADTKLDSPYNTYRRMGLPPTPISNPGEDALRAALHPTPGNWLYFVTVGPGDTRFSATYEEHRRNVAALDLRRESRTPSSAAPR
;
A
#
# COMPACT_ATOMS: atom_id res chain seq x y z
N MET A 1 41.13 70.10 -7.47
CA MET A 1 39.86 69.93 -8.23
C MET A 1 39.37 68.52 -7.94
N GLN A 2 38.38 68.32 -7.06
CA GLN A 2 36.92 68.30 -7.35
C GLN A 2 36.60 67.37 -8.53
N THR A 3 35.66 66.41 -8.55
CA THR A 3 34.59 65.84 -7.69
C THR A 3 34.09 64.61 -8.51
N HIS A 4 33.73 63.44 -7.97
CA HIS A 4 32.39 63.11 -7.46
C HIS A 4 32.33 61.65 -6.96
N SER A 5 31.72 61.43 -5.79
CA SER A 5 31.10 60.17 -5.35
C SER A 5 29.65 60.05 -5.91
N PRO A 6 28.95 58.90 -5.86
CA PRO A 6 28.37 58.30 -4.62
C PRO A 6 28.52 56.76 -4.53
N ARG A 7 28.77 56.15 -3.36
CA ARG A 7 27.92 55.77 -2.20
C ARG A 7 27.02 54.51 -2.37
N ARG A 8 27.28 53.56 -1.45
CA ARG A 8 26.39 52.75 -0.59
C ARG A 8 25.91 51.35 -1.02
N ASN A 9 26.44 50.37 -0.27
CA ASN A 9 25.82 49.21 0.39
C ASN A 9 24.38 48.81 0.02
N ALA A 10 24.19 47.52 -0.28
CA ALA A 10 23.18 46.70 0.40
C ALA A 10 23.44 45.20 0.16
N ARG A 11 23.49 44.42 1.24
CA ARG A 11 23.28 42.96 1.19
C ARG A 11 21.91 42.69 0.56
N SER A 12 21.84 41.81 -0.43
CA SER A 12 20.59 41.24 -0.90
C SER A 12 20.69 39.72 -0.88
N THR A 13 20.03 39.13 0.10
CA THR A 13 19.63 37.73 0.16
C THR A 13 18.65 37.44 -0.98
N VAL A 14 19.00 36.57 -1.93
CA VAL A 14 17.99 36.04 -2.85
C VAL A 14 17.29 34.88 -2.16
N ARG A 15 16.10 35.17 -1.63
CA ARG A 15 15.09 34.19 -1.23
C ARG A 15 14.54 33.52 -2.49
N LEU A 16 14.55 32.19 -2.51
CA LEU A 16 13.81 31.38 -3.48
C LEU A 16 12.31 31.60 -3.25
N THR A 17 11.60 32.03 -4.29
CA THR A 17 10.14 32.18 -4.26
C THR A 17 9.44 30.91 -4.74
N PRO A 18 8.20 30.67 -4.27
CA PRO A 18 7.42 29.50 -4.61
C PRO A 18 6.55 29.82 -5.83
N ARG A 19 6.68 29.06 -6.93
CA ARG A 19 5.60 28.71 -7.88
C ARG A 19 6.16 28.02 -9.11
N GLY A 20 5.74 26.77 -9.29
CA GLY A 20 5.86 25.99 -10.51
C GLY A 20 4.98 24.76 -10.35
N ARG A 21 3.67 24.97 -10.22
CA ARG A 21 2.66 23.90 -10.15
C ARG A 21 2.31 23.44 -11.56
N ALA A 22 2.28 22.11 -11.72
CA ALA A 22 1.59 21.28 -12.73
C ALA A 22 2.09 21.40 -14.19
N ALA A 23 2.15 20.36 -15.04
CA ALA A 23 1.53 19.03 -15.09
C ALA A 23 2.49 18.08 -15.88
N LEU A 24 2.76 16.84 -15.46
CA LEU A 24 2.00 15.60 -15.64
C LEU A 24 1.93 15.13 -17.11
N VAL A 25 2.71 14.10 -17.46
CA VAL A 25 2.28 12.87 -18.16
C VAL A 25 3.28 11.75 -17.82
N ALA A 26 2.86 10.79 -17.00
CA ALA A 26 3.50 9.48 -16.92
C ALA A 26 2.77 8.55 -17.89
N THR A 27 3.44 8.16 -18.97
CA THR A 27 2.98 7.13 -19.90
C THR A 27 3.65 5.78 -19.59
N GLY A 28 2.82 4.72 -19.60
CA GLY A 28 3.17 3.29 -19.51
C GLY A 28 2.83 2.70 -18.13
N ALA A 29 1.62 2.17 -17.84
CA ALA A 29 0.88 1.05 -18.44
C ALA A 29 1.66 -0.29 -18.29
N VAL A 30 1.12 -1.43 -17.82
CA VAL A 30 -0.23 -2.03 -17.92
C VAL A 30 -0.38 -3.09 -16.78
N LEU A 31 -1.48 -3.26 -16.03
CA LEU A 31 -2.63 -4.21 -16.16
C LEU A 31 -3.15 -4.36 -14.69
N ALA A 32 -4.42 -4.47 -14.32
CA ALA A 32 -5.58 -5.02 -15.00
C ALA A 32 -6.83 -4.22 -14.63
N VAL A 33 -7.51 -3.68 -15.65
CA VAL A 33 -8.96 -3.44 -15.53
C VAL A 33 -9.60 -4.79 -15.77
N ALA A 34 -10.11 -5.42 -14.71
CA ALA A 34 -11.10 -6.47 -14.88
C ALA A 34 -12.33 -5.79 -15.50
N ALA A 35 -12.50 -5.92 -16.81
CA ALA A 35 -13.72 -5.55 -17.48
C ALA A 35 -14.85 -6.38 -16.85
N VAL A 36 -15.78 -5.72 -16.16
CA VAL A 36 -17.08 -6.31 -15.89
C VAL A 36 -17.85 -6.25 -17.20
N ALA A 37 -17.68 -7.27 -18.05
CA ALA A 37 -18.54 -7.46 -19.20
C ALA A 37 -19.92 -7.87 -18.69
N VAL A 38 -20.93 -7.00 -18.86
CA VAL A 38 -22.34 -7.35 -18.73
C VAL A 38 -22.86 -7.58 -20.16
N PRO A 39 -23.09 -8.82 -20.62
CA PRO A 39 -23.76 -9.04 -21.88
C PRO A 39 -25.26 -8.78 -21.69
N LEU A 40 -25.78 -7.77 -22.40
CA LEU A 40 -27.22 -7.55 -22.57
C LEU A 40 -27.76 -8.50 -23.66
N LEU A 41 -28.50 -9.51 -23.20
CA LEU A 41 -29.58 -10.28 -23.84
C LEU A 41 -29.66 -10.42 -25.39
N THR A 42 -29.66 -11.67 -25.84
CA THR A 42 -30.65 -12.16 -26.81
C THR A 42 -31.31 -13.45 -26.30
N LEU A 43 -32.61 -13.57 -26.58
CA LEU A 43 -33.55 -14.57 -26.06
C LEU A 43 -33.21 -16.01 -26.49
N GLY A 44 -33.28 -16.93 -25.53
CA GLY A 44 -33.36 -18.37 -25.76
C GLY A 44 -33.85 -19.04 -24.48
N ALA A 45 -35.12 -19.47 -24.47
CA ALA A 45 -35.68 -20.25 -23.38
C ALA A 45 -35.04 -21.65 -23.38
N GLY A 46 -34.40 -22.01 -22.27
CA GLY A 46 -33.83 -23.33 -22.00
C GLY A 46 -33.10 -23.31 -20.67
N ASP A 47 -33.64 -24.07 -19.70
CA ASP A 47 -33.12 -24.38 -18.36
C ASP A 47 -31.94 -23.54 -17.83
N GLY A 48 -32.27 -22.56 -16.98
CA GLY A 48 -31.34 -21.60 -16.42
C GLY A 48 -30.29 -22.22 -15.50
N GLU A 49 -29.21 -22.76 -16.07
CA GLU A 49 -27.93 -22.88 -15.39
C GLU A 49 -27.47 -21.47 -14.99
N HIS A 50 -27.75 -21.09 -13.75
CA HIS A 50 -27.23 -19.88 -13.15
C HIS A 50 -25.72 -20.04 -13.01
N ARG A 51 -24.95 -19.56 -13.98
CA ARG A 51 -23.49 -19.44 -13.81
C ARG A 51 -23.25 -18.65 -12.52
N PRO A 52 -22.59 -19.23 -11.51
CA PRO A 52 -22.37 -18.54 -10.24
C PRO A 52 -21.55 -17.28 -10.52
N ARG A 53 -22.09 -16.12 -10.16
CA ARG A 53 -21.36 -14.85 -10.25
C ARG A 53 -20.17 -14.93 -9.30
N ARG A 54 -19.08 -14.22 -9.60
CA ARG A 54 -17.86 -14.24 -8.79
C ARG A 54 -17.41 -12.81 -8.49
N LEU A 55 -17.05 -12.56 -7.24
CA LEU A 55 -16.40 -11.34 -6.81
C LEU A 55 -14.92 -11.61 -6.57
N VAL A 56 -14.07 -10.98 -7.37
CA VAL A 56 -12.62 -11.01 -7.17
C VAL A 56 -12.22 -9.83 -6.29
N ILE A 57 -11.55 -10.12 -5.19
CA ILE A 57 -10.89 -9.11 -4.35
C ILE A 57 -9.38 -9.22 -4.57
N PRO A 58 -8.78 -8.25 -5.28
CA PRO A 58 -7.33 -8.19 -5.45
C PRO A 58 -6.60 -7.94 -4.13
N GLU A 59 -5.32 -8.30 -4.09
CA GLU A 59 -4.43 -8.00 -2.98
C GLU A 59 -4.20 -6.50 -2.80
N GLY A 60 -3.82 -6.08 -1.59
CA GLY A 60 -3.49 -4.69 -1.28
C GLY A 60 -4.70 -3.75 -1.20
N ARG A 61 -5.93 -4.26 -1.39
CA ARG A 61 -7.15 -3.47 -1.23
C ARG A 61 -7.34 -3.09 0.24
N ARG A 62 -7.72 -1.84 0.49
CA ARG A 62 -8.19 -1.38 1.81
C ARG A 62 -9.64 -1.78 2.04
N ALA A 63 -10.07 -1.90 3.29
CA ALA A 63 -11.41 -2.35 3.64
C ALA A 63 -12.51 -1.53 2.97
N GLY A 64 -12.35 -0.20 2.88
CA GLY A 64 -13.28 0.67 2.15
C GLY A 64 -13.47 0.29 0.68
N GLN A 65 -12.38 -0.07 -0.01
CA GLN A 65 -12.43 -0.51 -1.42
C GLN A 65 -13.10 -1.89 -1.55
N VAL A 66 -12.92 -2.76 -0.55
CA VAL A 66 -13.61 -4.05 -0.50
C VAL A 66 -15.12 -3.83 -0.32
N TYR A 67 -15.53 -2.92 0.56
CA TYR A 67 -16.94 -2.59 0.75
C TYR A 67 -17.59 -2.07 -0.54
N GLU A 68 -16.91 -1.17 -1.25
CA GLU A 68 -17.37 -0.67 -2.54
C GLU A 68 -17.49 -1.79 -3.59
N ALA A 69 -16.54 -2.73 -3.61
CA ALA A 69 -16.58 -3.86 -4.53
C ALA A 69 -17.75 -4.80 -4.23
N VAL A 70 -18.03 -5.04 -2.94
CA VAL A 70 -19.19 -5.83 -2.50
C VAL A 70 -20.51 -5.14 -2.87
N ASP A 71 -20.64 -3.84 -2.58
CA ASP A 71 -21.84 -3.07 -2.93
C ASP A 71 -22.11 -3.14 -4.44
N LYS A 72 -21.08 -2.95 -5.27
CA LYS A 72 -21.19 -3.06 -6.73
C LYS A 72 -21.57 -4.46 -7.19
N ALA A 73 -20.93 -5.50 -6.66
CA ALA A 73 -21.18 -6.88 -7.08
C ALA A 73 -22.59 -7.37 -6.71
N LEU A 74 -23.15 -6.84 -5.62
CA LEU A 74 -24.51 -7.13 -5.17
C LEU A 74 -25.56 -6.13 -5.67
N ALA A 75 -25.17 -5.14 -6.48
CA ALA A 75 -26.03 -4.07 -6.98
C ALA A 75 -26.76 -3.29 -5.85
N LEU A 76 -26.04 -3.01 -4.76
CA LEU A 76 -26.53 -2.29 -3.58
C LEU A 76 -26.15 -0.81 -3.62
N PRO A 77 -26.89 0.06 -2.91
CA PRO A 77 -26.49 1.45 -2.71
C PRO A 77 -25.10 1.56 -2.05
N ALA A 78 -24.33 2.56 -2.42
CA ALA A 78 -23.00 2.78 -1.86
C ALA A 78 -23.03 2.95 -0.33
N GLY A 79 -22.11 2.28 0.36
CA GLY A 79 -21.98 2.27 1.81
C GLY A 79 -22.87 1.24 2.52
N THR A 80 -23.63 0.41 1.78
CA THR A 80 -24.48 -0.63 2.37
C THR A 80 -23.63 -1.66 3.11
N THR A 81 -22.54 -2.11 2.50
CA THR A 81 -21.62 -3.08 3.11
C THR A 81 -20.96 -2.53 4.37
N ALA A 82 -20.49 -1.28 4.33
CA ALA A 82 -19.88 -0.64 5.50
C ALA A 82 -20.88 -0.54 6.67
N LYS A 83 -22.14 -0.17 6.41
CA LYS A 83 -23.21 -0.12 7.42
C LYS A 83 -23.60 -1.49 7.96
N SER A 84 -23.32 -2.56 7.21
CA SER A 84 -23.62 -3.94 7.62
C SER A 84 -22.59 -4.52 8.59
N LEU A 85 -21.41 -3.90 8.72
CA LEU A 85 -20.28 -4.41 9.49
C LEU A 85 -20.65 -4.80 10.95
N PRO A 86 -21.41 -3.98 11.72
CA PRO A 86 -21.79 -4.37 13.09
C PRO A 86 -22.66 -5.63 13.15
N LYS A 87 -23.40 -5.94 12.09
CA LYS A 87 -24.28 -7.12 11.98
C LYS A 87 -23.56 -8.35 11.41
N ALA A 88 -22.32 -8.19 10.95
CA ALA A 88 -21.59 -9.27 10.29
C ALA A 88 -20.98 -10.26 11.30
N GLU A 89 -20.81 -9.86 12.58
CA GLU A 89 -20.26 -10.70 13.65
C GLU A 89 -18.91 -11.33 13.26
N LEU A 90 -18.02 -10.51 12.72
CA LEU A 90 -16.72 -10.96 12.21
C LEU A 90 -15.85 -11.49 13.35
N LYS A 91 -15.29 -12.69 13.16
CA LYS A 91 -14.38 -13.35 14.11
C LYS A 91 -12.97 -12.76 14.00
N LEU A 92 -12.82 -11.49 14.36
CA LEU A 92 -11.54 -10.78 14.32
C LEU A 92 -10.74 -11.02 15.62
N PRO A 93 -9.40 -10.95 15.57
CA PRO A 93 -8.59 -10.92 16.79
C PRO A 93 -8.87 -9.64 17.59
N ALA A 94 -8.66 -9.70 18.91
CA ALA A 94 -8.95 -8.59 19.81
C ALA A 94 -8.14 -7.32 19.45
N GLU A 95 -6.92 -7.50 18.98
CA GLU A 95 -6.00 -6.45 18.53
C GLU A 95 -6.51 -5.65 17.33
N ALA A 96 -7.48 -6.19 16.58
CA ALA A 96 -8.11 -5.50 15.46
C ALA A 96 -9.15 -4.46 15.91
N HIS A 97 -9.57 -4.46 17.18
CA HIS A 97 -10.56 -3.53 17.75
C HIS A 97 -11.85 -3.42 16.90
N GLY A 98 -12.29 -4.53 16.30
CA GLY A 98 -13.49 -4.60 15.45
C GLY A 98 -13.29 -4.10 14.01
N THR A 99 -12.08 -3.68 13.63
CA THR A 99 -11.78 -3.26 12.26
C THR A 99 -11.28 -4.45 11.43
N PRO A 100 -11.85 -4.75 10.25
CA PRO A 100 -11.44 -5.92 9.47
C PRO A 100 -10.25 -5.63 8.54
N GLU A 101 -9.58 -4.49 8.67
CA GLU A 101 -8.41 -4.16 7.84
C GLU A 101 -7.31 -5.21 8.04
N GLY A 102 -6.81 -5.79 6.95
CA GLY A 102 -5.88 -6.93 6.97
C GLY A 102 -6.54 -8.31 7.01
N TYR A 103 -7.85 -8.40 7.25
CA TYR A 103 -8.59 -9.65 7.40
C TYR A 103 -9.66 -9.89 6.33
N LEU A 104 -9.89 -8.93 5.42
CA LEU A 104 -10.73 -9.16 4.24
C LEU A 104 -9.88 -9.82 3.15
N PHE A 105 -9.64 -11.13 3.30
CA PHE A 105 -8.64 -11.85 2.52
C PHE A 105 -8.82 -11.71 1.00
N PRO A 106 -7.75 -11.44 0.24
CA PRO A 106 -7.80 -11.40 -1.23
C PRO A 106 -8.06 -12.80 -1.81
N ALA A 107 -9.19 -12.96 -2.50
CA ALA A 107 -9.56 -14.20 -3.17
C ALA A 107 -10.71 -13.96 -4.15
N THR A 108 -11.18 -15.03 -4.79
CA THR A 108 -12.43 -15.04 -5.55
C THR A 108 -13.54 -15.68 -4.73
N TYR A 109 -14.63 -14.93 -4.53
CA TYR A 109 -15.77 -15.35 -3.73
C TYR A 109 -16.98 -15.62 -4.64
N PRO A 110 -17.66 -16.77 -4.50
CA PRO A 110 -18.89 -17.04 -5.24
C PRO A 110 -20.02 -16.14 -4.74
N ILE A 111 -20.91 -15.74 -5.66
CA ILE A 111 -22.11 -14.97 -5.42
C ILE A 111 -23.30 -15.73 -6.03
N ASP A 112 -24.28 -16.01 -5.17
CA ASP A 112 -25.58 -16.59 -5.52
C ASP A 112 -26.73 -15.67 -5.09
N GLY A 113 -27.98 -16.11 -5.27
CA GLY A 113 -29.17 -15.35 -4.90
C GLY A 113 -29.37 -15.15 -3.38
N LYS A 114 -28.61 -15.83 -2.53
CA LYS A 114 -28.69 -15.73 -1.06
C LYS A 114 -27.52 -14.93 -0.47
N THR A 115 -26.58 -14.50 -1.31
CA THR A 115 -25.37 -13.83 -0.89
C THR A 115 -25.68 -12.42 -0.37
N THR A 116 -25.20 -12.12 0.84
CA THR A 116 -25.35 -10.83 1.51
C THR A 116 -23.98 -10.17 1.73
N PRO A 117 -23.92 -8.86 1.99
CA PRO A 117 -22.69 -8.20 2.40
C PRO A 117 -22.03 -8.90 3.61
N GLN A 118 -22.84 -9.24 4.63
CA GLN A 118 -22.37 -9.88 5.86
C GLN A 118 -21.79 -11.27 5.59
N SER A 119 -22.42 -12.08 4.73
CA SER A 119 -21.89 -13.40 4.38
C SER A 119 -20.57 -13.32 3.61
N LEU A 120 -20.41 -12.32 2.73
CA LEU A 120 -19.15 -12.10 2.03
C LEU A 120 -18.04 -11.66 2.98
N LEU A 121 -18.29 -10.68 3.85
CA LEU A 121 -17.30 -10.22 4.83
C LEU A 121 -16.89 -11.35 5.78
N ARG A 122 -17.86 -12.17 6.26
CA ARG A 122 -17.55 -13.36 7.08
C ARG A 122 -16.69 -14.36 6.32
N SER A 123 -17.03 -14.65 5.06
CA SER A 123 -16.26 -15.58 4.22
C SER A 123 -14.81 -15.11 4.04
N MET A 124 -14.61 -13.80 3.83
CA MET A 124 -13.28 -13.20 3.72
C MET A 124 -12.48 -13.34 5.02
N VAL A 125 -13.08 -13.03 6.17
CA VAL A 125 -12.44 -13.17 7.49
C VAL A 125 -12.15 -14.63 7.84
N ASP A 126 -13.07 -15.55 7.57
CA ASP A 126 -12.84 -16.97 7.79
C ASP A 126 -11.74 -17.53 6.88
N THR A 127 -11.64 -17.00 5.65
CA THR A 127 -10.53 -17.33 4.74
C THR A 127 -9.20 -16.80 5.29
N ALA A 128 -9.15 -15.54 5.75
CA ALA A 128 -7.97 -14.96 6.38
C ALA A 128 -7.51 -15.83 7.57
N ARG A 129 -8.41 -16.18 8.48
CA ARG A 129 -8.09 -17.00 9.65
C ARG A 129 -7.49 -18.36 9.28
N LYS A 130 -8.10 -19.07 8.31
CA LYS A 130 -7.56 -20.35 7.82
C LYS A 130 -6.15 -20.21 7.26
N ARG A 131 -5.87 -19.12 6.56
CA ARG A 131 -4.55 -18.85 5.96
C ARG A 131 -3.52 -18.40 7.00
N PHE A 132 -3.94 -17.62 7.98
CA PHE A 132 -3.06 -17.04 8.99
C PHE A 132 -2.74 -18.03 10.12
N ASP A 133 -3.68 -18.87 10.52
CA ASP A 133 -3.50 -19.89 11.56
C ASP A 133 -2.66 -21.09 11.08
N GLY A 134 -2.54 -21.29 9.76
CA GLY A 134 -1.76 -22.37 9.15
C GLY A 134 -0.25 -22.09 9.02
N GLY A 135 0.19 -20.85 9.20
CA GLY A 135 1.58 -20.42 9.05
C GLY A 135 2.16 -20.05 10.42
N GLY A 136 3.10 -20.86 10.91
CA GLY A 136 3.70 -20.73 12.24
C GLY A 136 4.25 -19.34 12.60
N THR A 137 4.57 -19.16 13.88
CA THR A 137 5.05 -17.89 14.46
C THR A 137 6.20 -17.24 13.69
N THR A 138 6.12 -15.91 13.52
CA THR A 138 7.17 -15.04 12.97
C THR A 138 8.53 -15.34 13.61
N ALA A 139 9.61 -15.30 12.81
CA ALA A 139 10.99 -15.47 13.30
C ALA A 139 11.37 -14.37 14.32
N GLY A 140 11.13 -14.65 15.60
CA GLY A 140 11.42 -13.77 16.75
C GLY A 140 10.20 -13.32 17.57
N ALA A 141 8.99 -13.81 17.29
CA ALA A 141 7.80 -13.49 18.09
C ALA A 141 7.34 -14.69 18.93
N ARG A 142 6.85 -14.41 20.15
CA ARG A 142 6.19 -15.40 21.03
C ARG A 142 4.90 -15.89 20.36
N SER A 143 4.57 -17.17 20.54
CA SER A 143 3.30 -17.76 20.04
C SER A 143 2.06 -17.06 20.61
N GLY A 144 1.04 -16.85 19.77
CA GLY A 144 -0.25 -16.25 20.16
C GLY A 144 -0.88 -15.31 19.11
N THR A 145 -2.14 -14.95 19.29
CA THR A 145 -2.93 -14.09 18.37
C THR A 145 -2.31 -12.71 18.14
N ALA A 146 -1.71 -12.11 19.18
CA ALA A 146 -0.98 -10.85 19.08
C ALA A 146 0.20 -10.92 18.10
N SER A 147 0.83 -12.10 17.98
CA SER A 147 1.91 -12.34 17.02
C SER A 147 1.38 -12.43 15.60
N VAL A 148 0.21 -13.03 15.41
CA VAL A 148 -0.45 -13.13 14.09
C VAL A 148 -0.87 -11.75 13.62
N TYR A 149 -1.53 -10.95 14.45
CA TYR A 149 -1.95 -9.61 14.07
C TYR A 149 -0.76 -8.71 13.66
N ARG A 150 0.34 -8.74 14.43
CA ARG A 150 1.58 -8.03 14.05
C ARG A 150 2.17 -8.52 12.72
N THR A 151 2.08 -9.82 12.45
CA THR A 151 2.53 -10.42 11.19
C THR A 151 1.69 -9.92 10.02
N VAL A 152 0.36 -9.86 10.19
CA VAL A 152 -0.55 -9.31 9.18
C VAL A 152 -0.27 -7.82 8.94
N THR A 153 0.00 -7.05 10.01
CA THR A 153 0.41 -5.64 9.88
C THR A 153 1.70 -5.50 9.08
N LEU A 154 2.72 -6.31 9.38
CA LEU A 154 3.97 -6.36 8.61
C LEU A 154 3.70 -6.73 7.14
N ALA A 155 2.89 -7.77 6.90
CA ALA A 155 2.53 -8.22 5.55
C ALA A 155 1.80 -7.14 4.75
N SER A 156 0.93 -6.34 5.38
CA SER A 156 0.24 -5.23 4.70
C SER A 156 1.17 -4.12 4.24
N ILE A 157 2.29 -3.89 4.96
CA ILE A 157 3.36 -2.98 4.54
C ILE A 157 4.13 -3.61 3.39
N VAL A 158 4.52 -4.89 3.51
CA VAL A 158 5.25 -5.61 2.46
C VAL A 158 4.46 -5.61 1.14
N GLN A 159 3.16 -5.86 1.19
CA GLN A 159 2.26 -5.83 0.03
C GLN A 159 2.24 -4.45 -0.64
N ALA A 160 2.30 -3.38 0.14
CA ALA A 160 2.22 -2.02 -0.36
C ALA A 160 3.56 -1.47 -0.89
N GLU A 161 4.68 -1.99 -0.40
CA GLU A 161 6.03 -1.48 -0.70
C GLU A 161 6.77 -2.29 -1.77
N ALA A 162 6.45 -3.58 -1.92
CA ALA A 162 7.12 -4.43 -2.89
C ALA A 162 6.62 -4.16 -4.32
N ASP A 163 7.55 -3.85 -5.23
CA ASP A 163 7.25 -3.72 -6.67
C ASP A 163 6.85 -5.07 -7.30
N ARG A 164 7.45 -6.16 -6.81
CA ARG A 164 7.24 -7.53 -7.30
C ARG A 164 7.27 -8.53 -6.14
N GLU A 165 6.63 -9.67 -6.35
CA GLU A 165 6.62 -10.80 -5.40
C GLU A 165 8.05 -11.21 -4.97
N ALA A 166 8.98 -11.26 -5.93
CA ALA A 166 10.38 -11.62 -5.68
C ALA A 166 11.12 -10.68 -4.69
N ASP A 167 10.64 -9.45 -4.53
CA ASP A 167 11.23 -8.45 -3.63
C ASP A 167 10.58 -8.46 -2.23
N MET A 168 9.39 -9.07 -2.06
CA MET A 168 8.63 -9.06 -0.81
C MET A 168 9.46 -9.59 0.38
N GLY A 169 10.20 -10.68 0.19
CA GLY A 169 11.04 -11.26 1.24
C GLY A 169 12.17 -10.32 1.70
N LYS A 170 12.73 -9.51 0.80
CA LYS A 170 13.77 -8.52 1.12
C LYS A 170 13.18 -7.25 1.75
N VAL A 171 12.00 -6.81 1.29
CA VAL A 171 11.25 -5.71 1.92
C VAL A 171 10.90 -6.08 3.37
N ALA A 172 10.34 -7.28 3.59
CA ALA A 172 10.07 -7.80 4.93
C ALA A 172 11.33 -7.81 5.80
N ARG A 173 12.48 -8.20 5.22
CA ARG A 173 13.76 -8.20 5.93
C ARG A 173 14.19 -6.79 6.35
N VAL A 174 14.04 -5.79 5.50
CA VAL A 174 14.34 -4.39 5.83
C VAL A 174 13.48 -3.92 7.01
N VAL A 175 12.17 -4.18 6.97
CA VAL A 175 11.27 -3.80 8.07
C VAL A 175 11.68 -4.48 9.38
N VAL A 176 11.92 -5.79 9.37
CA VAL A 176 12.36 -6.54 10.56
C VAL A 176 13.70 -6.03 11.09
N ASN A 177 14.67 -5.76 10.21
CA ASN A 177 15.98 -5.26 10.63
C ASN A 177 15.87 -3.86 11.25
N ARG A 178 15.04 -2.97 10.69
CA ARG A 178 14.78 -1.64 11.27
C ARG A 178 14.09 -1.73 12.63
N LEU A 179 13.06 -2.57 12.77
CA LEU A 179 12.40 -2.82 14.05
C LEU A 179 13.40 -3.30 15.12
N ARG A 180 14.26 -4.27 14.78
CA ARG A 180 15.28 -4.80 15.69
C ARG A 180 16.32 -3.77 16.11
N ARG A 181 16.64 -2.82 15.24
CA ARG A 181 17.60 -1.74 15.52
C ARG A 181 16.96 -0.50 16.17
N GLY A 182 15.66 -0.52 16.43
CA GLY A 182 14.96 0.67 16.91
C GLY A 182 15.10 1.83 15.91
N MET A 183 14.94 1.56 14.62
CA MET A 183 14.91 2.56 13.54
C MET A 183 13.47 2.82 13.10
N PRO A 184 13.08 4.06 12.75
CA PRO A 184 11.79 4.35 12.17
C PRO A 184 11.65 3.64 10.81
N LEU A 185 10.45 3.14 10.49
CA LEU A 185 10.25 2.39 9.25
C LEU A 185 10.30 3.28 8.02
N GLN A 186 9.76 4.50 8.12
CA GLN A 186 9.74 5.49 7.03
C GLN A 186 9.11 4.95 5.74
N MET A 187 7.93 4.34 5.88
CA MET A 187 7.20 3.71 4.77
C MET A 187 6.13 4.67 4.26
N ASP A 188 6.22 5.03 2.98
CA ASP A 188 5.32 6.02 2.37
C ASP A 188 3.87 5.51 2.37
N SER A 189 3.69 4.21 2.14
CA SER A 189 2.39 3.53 2.17
C SER A 189 1.61 3.75 3.47
N THR A 190 2.30 3.90 4.61
CA THR A 190 1.67 4.12 5.91
C THR A 190 1.11 5.54 6.06
N LEU A 191 1.75 6.54 5.43
CA LEU A 191 1.24 7.91 5.38
C LEU A 191 0.10 8.04 4.40
N ASP A 192 0.20 7.38 3.25
CA ASP A 192 -0.90 7.34 2.27
C ASP A 192 -2.15 6.66 2.84
N TYR A 193 -1.98 5.66 3.69
CA TYR A 193 -3.08 5.10 4.47
C TYR A 193 -3.72 6.15 5.39
N ALA A 194 -2.91 6.86 6.18
CA ALA A 194 -3.36 7.91 7.09
C ALA A 194 -4.10 9.05 6.39
N LEU A 195 -3.69 9.39 5.16
CA LEU A 195 -4.25 10.46 4.35
C LEU A 195 -5.45 10.01 3.49
N HIS A 196 -5.86 8.74 3.59
CA HIS A 196 -6.92 8.15 2.77
C HIS A 196 -6.73 8.34 1.26
N ARG A 197 -5.47 8.26 0.79
CA ARG A 197 -5.13 8.43 -0.63
C ARG A 197 -4.20 7.32 -1.12
N PHE A 198 -3.98 7.32 -2.43
CA PHE A 198 -2.95 6.55 -3.11
C PHE A 198 -2.15 7.53 -3.97
N SER A 199 -1.01 7.98 -3.49
CA SER A 199 -0.16 8.96 -4.15
C SER A 199 1.22 8.37 -4.39
N PRO A 200 1.73 8.34 -5.63
CA PRO A 200 3.10 7.92 -5.88
C PRO A 200 4.14 8.93 -5.35
N VAL A 201 3.70 10.10 -4.86
CA VAL A 201 4.55 11.17 -4.36
C VAL A 201 4.09 11.60 -2.98
N LEU A 202 4.98 11.49 -1.99
CA LEU A 202 4.83 12.15 -0.71
C LEU A 202 5.59 13.48 -0.71
N SER A 203 4.96 14.50 -0.14
CA SER A 203 5.62 15.78 0.13
C SER A 203 6.37 15.74 1.46
N THR A 204 7.36 16.62 1.62
CA THR A 204 8.03 16.83 2.92
C THR A 204 7.06 17.30 4.02
N ALA A 205 5.91 17.86 3.66
CA ALA A 205 4.87 18.21 4.63
C ALA A 205 4.15 16.96 5.14
N ASP A 206 3.90 15.98 4.28
CA ASP A 206 3.22 14.73 4.64
C ASP A 206 4.02 13.94 5.68
N THR A 207 5.37 13.93 5.59
CA THR A 207 6.22 13.24 6.57
C THR A 207 6.14 13.82 7.99
N LYS A 208 5.58 15.02 8.13
CA LYS A 208 5.37 15.70 9.41
C LYS A 208 3.97 15.47 10.00
N LEU A 209 3.06 14.82 9.27
CA LEU A 209 1.68 14.54 9.70
C LEU A 209 1.64 13.97 11.11
N ASP A 210 0.81 14.52 11.99
CA ASP A 210 0.55 13.87 13.28
C ASP A 210 -0.51 12.77 13.10
N SER A 211 -0.03 11.54 13.00
CA SER A 211 -0.87 10.35 12.85
C SER A 211 -0.19 9.16 13.52
N PRO A 212 -0.94 8.23 14.14
CA PRO A 212 -0.39 6.99 14.66
C PRO A 212 0.21 6.09 13.56
N TYR A 213 -0.16 6.31 12.29
CA TYR A 213 0.39 5.61 11.13
C TYR A 213 1.66 6.27 10.56
N ASN A 214 2.09 7.42 11.09
CA ASN A 214 3.29 8.09 10.59
C ASN A 214 4.57 7.35 11.09
N THR A 215 5.03 6.39 10.29
CA THR A 215 6.25 5.62 10.57
C THR A 215 7.56 6.38 10.33
N TYR A 216 7.51 7.66 9.93
CA TYR A 216 8.66 8.56 9.97
C TYR A 216 8.90 9.15 11.36
N ARG A 217 7.81 9.37 12.11
CA ARG A 217 7.85 10.01 13.43
C ARG A 217 7.67 9.04 14.59
N ARG A 218 7.06 7.89 14.33
CA ARG A 218 6.74 6.88 15.34
C ARG A 218 7.51 5.59 15.09
N MET A 219 8.04 5.04 16.18
CA MET A 219 8.80 3.79 16.16
C MET A 219 7.86 2.59 16.17
N GLY A 220 8.30 1.49 15.56
CA GLY A 220 7.51 0.26 15.52
C GLY A 220 6.58 0.17 14.31
N LEU A 221 5.70 -0.83 14.35
CA LEU A 221 4.63 -1.00 13.36
C LEU A 221 3.49 0.00 13.61
N PRO A 222 2.73 0.39 12.56
CA PRO A 222 1.47 1.13 12.74
C PRO A 222 0.45 0.33 13.59
N PRO A 223 -0.59 1.00 14.12
CA PRO A 223 -1.55 0.35 15.04
C PRO A 223 -2.38 -0.75 14.38
N THR A 224 -2.58 -0.70 13.06
CA THR A 224 -3.33 -1.71 12.28
C THR A 224 -2.59 -2.03 10.98
N PRO A 225 -2.98 -3.11 10.28
CA PRO A 225 -2.68 -3.26 8.87
C PRO A 225 -3.15 -2.05 8.05
N ILE A 226 -2.47 -1.78 6.93
CA ILE A 226 -2.77 -0.65 6.03
C ILE A 226 -3.43 -1.09 4.71
N SER A 227 -3.68 -2.39 4.56
CA SER A 227 -4.33 -3.04 3.43
C SER A 227 -4.64 -4.50 3.78
N ASN A 228 -5.32 -5.22 2.89
CA ASN A 228 -5.49 -6.67 2.96
C ASN A 228 -4.37 -7.38 2.16
N PRO A 229 -3.36 -7.98 2.83
CA PRO A 229 -2.24 -8.63 2.15
C PRO A 229 -2.63 -9.99 1.58
N GLY A 230 -1.92 -10.40 0.52
CA GLY A 230 -1.99 -11.74 -0.06
C GLY A 230 -1.14 -12.78 0.69
N GLU A 231 -1.16 -14.00 0.17
CA GLU A 231 -0.43 -15.14 0.75
C GLU A 231 1.10 -14.97 0.64
N ASP A 232 1.59 -14.38 -0.44
CA ASP A 232 3.03 -14.17 -0.64
C ASP A 232 3.61 -13.12 0.30
N ALA A 233 2.89 -12.01 0.52
CA ALA A 233 3.27 -10.99 1.48
C ALA A 233 3.24 -11.53 2.92
N LEU A 234 2.27 -12.39 3.25
CA LEU A 234 2.20 -13.08 4.54
C LEU A 234 3.40 -14.03 4.71
N ARG A 235 3.70 -14.85 3.70
CA ARG A 235 4.85 -15.77 3.71
C ARG A 235 6.16 -14.99 3.87
N ALA A 236 6.32 -13.87 3.18
CA ALA A 236 7.48 -13.00 3.30
C ALA A 236 7.61 -12.37 4.70
N ALA A 237 6.49 -11.98 5.33
CA ALA A 237 6.48 -11.45 6.69
C ALA A 237 6.89 -12.53 7.73
N LEU A 238 6.43 -13.77 7.55
CA LEU A 238 6.77 -14.91 8.41
C LEU A 238 8.21 -15.37 8.25
N HIS A 239 8.67 -15.45 6.99
CA HIS A 239 9.98 -15.94 6.60
C HIS A 239 10.73 -14.92 5.72
N PRO A 240 11.20 -13.79 6.29
CA PRO A 240 11.90 -12.79 5.50
C PRO A 240 13.21 -13.35 4.93
N THR A 241 13.56 -12.97 3.70
CA THR A 241 14.81 -13.38 3.06
C THR A 241 16.00 -13.00 3.95
N PRO A 242 16.93 -13.90 4.28
CA PRO A 242 18.11 -13.55 5.08
C PRO A 242 18.91 -12.40 4.45
N GLY A 243 19.34 -11.44 5.27
CA GLY A 243 20.12 -10.29 4.81
C GLY A 243 20.21 -9.18 5.84
N ASN A 244 21.16 -8.27 5.66
CA ASN A 244 21.44 -7.16 6.57
C ASN A 244 20.92 -5.81 6.04
N TRP A 245 20.10 -5.81 4.99
CA TRP A 245 19.57 -4.60 4.37
C TRP A 245 18.74 -3.77 5.35
N LEU A 246 18.90 -2.46 5.24
CA LEU A 246 18.17 -1.45 6.00
C LEU A 246 17.44 -0.45 5.09
N TYR A 247 17.76 -0.44 3.80
CA TYR A 247 17.22 0.50 2.86
C TYR A 247 16.91 -0.21 1.55
N PHE A 248 15.90 0.28 0.85
CA PHE A 248 15.63 -0.11 -0.52
C PHE A 248 15.14 1.10 -1.30
N VAL A 249 15.31 1.06 -2.62
CA VAL A 249 14.76 2.04 -3.55
C VAL A 249 14.54 1.38 -4.90
N THR A 250 13.38 1.65 -5.50
CA THR A 250 13.07 1.21 -6.86
C THR A 250 13.59 2.24 -7.84
N VAL A 251 14.67 1.91 -8.55
CA VAL A 251 15.33 2.75 -9.55
C VAL A 251 14.54 2.73 -10.87
N GLY A 252 13.75 1.69 -11.11
CA GLY A 252 12.68 1.65 -12.10
C GLY A 252 11.95 0.31 -12.07
N PRO A 253 11.00 0.08 -12.99
CA PRO A 253 10.18 -1.13 -12.98
C PRO A 253 11.06 -2.39 -12.96
N GLY A 254 10.90 -3.23 -11.94
CA GLY A 254 11.68 -4.44 -11.74
C GLY A 254 13.14 -4.26 -11.25
N ASP A 255 13.61 -3.02 -11.03
CA ASP A 255 14.94 -2.71 -10.49
C ASP A 255 14.81 -2.08 -9.10
N THR A 256 14.51 -2.92 -8.10
CA THR A 256 14.56 -2.54 -6.69
C THR A 256 15.91 -2.94 -6.09
N ARG A 257 16.64 -1.95 -5.60
CA ARG A 257 17.98 -2.12 -5.02
C ARG A 257 17.90 -2.06 -3.51
N PHE A 258 18.53 -3.04 -2.86
CA PHE A 258 18.58 -3.17 -1.41
C PHE A 258 19.99 -2.89 -0.92
N SER A 259 20.12 -2.15 0.18
CA SER A 259 21.43 -1.71 0.71
C SER A 259 21.47 -1.80 2.24
N ALA A 260 22.64 -2.13 2.76
CA ALA A 260 22.87 -2.25 4.20
C ALA A 260 23.29 -0.91 4.84
N THR A 261 23.85 0.00 4.04
CA THR A 261 24.37 1.29 4.49
C THR A 261 23.62 2.46 3.86
N TYR A 262 23.58 3.58 4.58
CA TYR A 262 22.96 4.79 4.06
C TYR A 262 23.73 5.39 2.87
N GLU A 263 25.06 5.25 2.83
CA GLU A 263 25.88 5.74 1.73
C GLU A 263 25.56 5.02 0.42
N GLU A 264 25.43 3.69 0.46
CA GLU A 264 25.02 2.90 -0.69
C GLU A 264 23.57 3.23 -1.11
N HIS A 265 22.67 3.41 -0.14
CA HIS A 265 21.31 3.85 -0.43
C HIS A 265 21.30 5.19 -1.18
N ARG A 266 22.11 6.17 -0.74
CA ARG A 266 22.23 7.47 -1.42
C ARG A 266 22.73 7.35 -2.86
N ARG A 267 23.65 6.42 -3.15
CA ARG A 267 24.07 6.14 -4.53
C ARG A 267 22.93 5.59 -5.37
N ASN A 268 22.13 4.67 -4.81
CA ASN A 268 20.96 4.13 -5.51
C ASN A 268 19.87 5.20 -5.75
N VAL A 269 19.66 6.12 -4.80
CA VAL A 269 18.77 7.28 -4.97
C VAL A 269 19.28 8.20 -6.08
N ALA A 270 20.59 8.52 -6.12
CA ALA A 270 21.16 9.31 -7.21
C ALA A 270 20.96 8.66 -8.58
N ALA A 271 21.06 7.32 -8.67
CA ALA A 271 20.77 6.60 -9.91
C ALA A 271 19.29 6.70 -10.34
N LEU A 272 18.35 6.71 -9.38
CA LEU A 272 16.94 6.97 -9.65
C LEU A 272 16.72 8.40 -10.18
N ASP A 273 17.35 9.40 -9.57
CA ASP A 273 17.20 10.80 -9.97
C ASP A 273 17.72 11.03 -11.40
N LEU A 274 18.91 10.50 -11.73
CA LEU A 274 19.45 10.53 -13.10
C LEU A 274 18.53 9.84 -14.12
N ARG A 275 17.86 8.76 -13.73
CA ARG A 275 16.88 8.08 -14.60
C ARG A 275 15.62 8.92 -14.81
N ARG A 276 15.18 9.68 -13.80
CA ARG A 276 14.03 10.59 -13.91
C ARG A 276 14.34 11.77 -14.83
N GLU A 277 15.54 12.32 -14.72
CA GLU A 277 16.02 13.41 -15.59
C GLU A 277 16.07 12.97 -17.06
N SER A 278 16.63 11.79 -17.35
CA SER A 278 16.73 11.28 -18.73
C SER A 278 15.38 10.89 -19.36
N ARG A 279 14.33 10.67 -18.56
CA ARG A 279 12.97 10.37 -19.03
C ARG A 279 12.07 11.60 -19.17
N THR A 280 12.49 12.75 -18.66
CA THR A 280 11.76 14.00 -18.87
C THR A 280 12.07 14.47 -20.29
N PRO A 281 11.10 14.53 -21.22
CA PRO A 281 11.39 15.01 -22.57
C PRO A 281 11.98 16.41 -22.47
N SER A 282 13.07 16.66 -23.20
CA SER A 282 13.72 17.96 -23.28
C SER A 282 12.72 19.01 -23.77
N SER A 283 12.05 19.67 -22.85
CA SER A 283 11.30 20.90 -23.08
C SER A 283 12.29 22.07 -23.10
N ALA A 284 13.28 22.02 -23.99
CA ALA A 284 14.19 23.12 -24.26
C ALA A 284 14.92 22.91 -25.59
N ALA A 285 14.29 23.36 -26.67
CA ALA A 285 15.00 24.00 -27.76
C ALA A 285 14.23 25.28 -28.14
N PRO A 286 14.60 26.45 -27.59
CA PRO A 286 14.23 27.69 -28.24
C PRO A 286 15.15 27.89 -29.45
N ARG A 287 14.54 27.76 -30.64
CA ARG A 287 14.94 28.22 -31.99
C ARG A 287 16.37 27.94 -32.48
#